data_AF-W2W090-F1
#
_entry.id   AF-W2W090-F1
#
_cell.length_a   1.000
_cell.length_b   1.000
_cell.length_c   1.000
_cell.angle_alpha   90.00
_cell.angle_beta   90.00
_cell.angle_gamma   90.00
#
_symmetry.space_group_name_H-M   'P 1'
#
loop_
_entity.id
_entity.type
_entity.pdbx_description
1 polymer ?
#
loop_
_entity_poly.entity_id
_entity_poly.type
_entity_poly.pdbx_seq_one_letter_code
_entity_poly.pdbx_strand_id
1 'polypeptide(L)'
;MKWSVDEDYVASRVRFRLPESVIDDVLNLLKNGIGRNEEIELGSDGEWTGDITCFVVTIEKLGQFTREQLEAMKWLWNLEAACRNSVLSCTWLSSVVKPVAEQPVAHK
;
A
#
# COMPACT_ATOMS: atom_id res chain seq x y z
N MET A 1 10.68 -25.27 22.76
CA MET A 1 10.42 -24.21 21.75
C MET A 1 9.01 -23.69 21.96
N LYS A 2 8.86 -22.40 22.25
CA LYS A 2 7.54 -21.74 22.25
C LYS A 2 7.40 -21.11 20.87
N TRP A 3 6.50 -21.62 20.05
CA TRP A 3 6.16 -20.97 18.79
C TRP A 3 5.56 -19.60 19.13
N SER A 4 6.21 -18.52 18.67
CA SER A 4 5.68 -17.16 18.71
C SER A 4 5.65 -16.62 17.31
N VAL A 5 4.57 -15.91 16.97
CA VAL A 5 4.50 -15.11 15.75
C VAL A 5 5.46 -13.96 15.93
N ASP A 6 6.37 -13.76 14.97
CA ASP A 6 7.20 -12.57 14.92
C ASP A 6 6.29 -11.36 14.61
N GLU A 7 6.12 -10.48 15.59
CA GLU A 7 5.30 -9.27 15.46
C GLU A 7 5.97 -8.21 14.58
N ASP A 8 7.28 -8.35 14.33
CA ASP A 8 8.04 -7.50 13.42
C ASP A 8 7.95 -7.98 11.97
N TYR A 9 7.37 -9.17 11.76
CA TYR A 9 7.13 -9.68 10.42
C TYR A 9 6.10 -8.83 9.67
N VAL A 10 6.47 -8.42 8.45
CA VAL A 10 5.70 -7.48 7.62
C VAL A 10 4.24 -7.93 7.45
N ALA A 11 3.99 -9.22 7.22
CA ALA A 11 2.62 -9.73 7.05
C ALA A 11 1.74 -9.53 8.30
N SER A 12 2.33 -9.59 9.51
CA SER A 12 1.63 -9.36 10.78
C SER A 12 1.24 -7.89 10.96
N ARG A 13 2.00 -6.96 10.36
CA ARG A 13 1.80 -5.51 10.47
C ARG A 13 0.92 -4.94 9.37
N VAL A 14 0.90 -5.58 8.20
CA VAL A 14 0.10 -5.20 7.02
C VAL A 14 -1.41 -5.14 7.34
N ARG A 15 -1.90 -5.84 8.37
CA ARG A 15 -3.30 -5.73 8.85
C ARG A 15 -3.66 -4.40 9.52
N PHE A 16 -2.66 -3.63 9.97
CA PHE A 16 -2.86 -2.32 10.59
C PHE A 16 -2.85 -1.17 9.59
N ARG A 17 -2.67 -1.48 8.30
CA ARG A 17 -2.80 -0.47 7.24
C ARG A 17 -4.22 0.11 7.24
N LEU A 18 -4.32 1.38 6.87
CA LEU A 18 -5.60 2.04 6.69
C LEU A 18 -6.39 1.37 5.55
N PRO A 19 -7.74 1.41 5.61
CA PRO A 19 -8.57 1.00 4.48
C PRO A 19 -8.18 1.73 3.20
N GLU A 20 -8.20 1.04 2.07
CA GLU A 20 -7.77 1.61 0.78
C GLU A 20 -8.52 2.91 0.43
N SER A 21 -9.84 2.94 0.67
CA SER A 21 -10.67 4.12 0.43
C SER A 21 -10.21 5.34 1.22
N VAL A 22 -9.82 5.14 2.49
CA VAL A 22 -9.32 6.23 3.35
C VAL A 22 -7.99 6.77 2.80
N ILE A 23 -7.11 5.88 2.35
CA ILE A 23 -5.82 6.28 1.74
C ILE A 23 -6.08 7.03 0.44
N ASP A 24 -6.98 6.54 -0.40
CA ASP A 24 -7.31 7.19 -1.68
C ASP A 24 -7.95 8.55 -1.48
N ASP A 25 -8.89 8.69 -0.55
CA ASP A 25 -9.52 9.96 -0.22
C ASP A 25 -8.49 10.98 0.30
N VAL A 26 -7.60 10.56 1.20
CA VAL A 26 -6.54 11.42 1.74
C VAL A 26 -5.50 11.80 0.68
N LEU A 27 -5.07 10.86 -0.17
CA LEU A 27 -4.13 11.15 -1.25
C LEU A 27 -4.77 12.04 -2.32
N ASN A 28 -6.06 11.87 -2.61
CA ASN A 28 -6.80 12.74 -3.51
C ASN A 28 -6.96 14.14 -2.91
N LEU A 29 -7.20 14.25 -1.61
CA LEU A 29 -7.24 15.53 -0.90
C LEU A 29 -5.88 16.25 -0.96
N LEU A 30 -4.77 15.51 -0.81
CA LEU A 30 -3.41 16.03 -0.97
C LEU A 30 -3.08 16.44 -2.41
N LYS A 31 -3.64 15.75 -3.42
CA LYS A 31 -3.49 16.08 -4.85
C LYS A 31 -4.34 17.28 -5.27
N ASN A 32 -5.56 17.37 -4.76
CA ASN A 32 -6.55 18.39 -5.11
C ASN A 32 -6.40 19.68 -4.28
N GLY A 33 -5.50 19.71 -3.30
CA GLY A 33 -5.10 20.91 -2.60
C GLY A 33 -6.04 21.34 -1.49
N ILE A 34 -5.93 20.69 -0.33
CA ILE A 34 -5.64 21.48 0.88
C ILE A 34 -4.18 21.95 0.69
N GLY A 35 -3.82 23.20 0.41
CA GLY A 35 -4.55 24.45 0.50
C GLY A 35 -3.89 25.36 1.53
N ARG A 36 -2.61 25.73 1.39
CA ARG A 36 -1.92 26.88 2.03
C ARG A 36 -2.05 27.15 3.56
N ASN A 37 -2.77 26.37 4.36
CA ASN A 37 -2.84 26.47 5.83
C ASN A 37 -3.15 25.03 6.29
N GLU A 38 -2.30 24.29 6.98
CA GLU A 38 -1.37 24.63 8.05
C GLU A 38 -0.02 23.94 7.79
N GLU A 39 1.04 24.71 7.57
CA GLU A 39 2.39 24.27 7.92
C GLU A 39 2.40 24.09 9.44
N ILE A 40 2.40 22.84 9.91
CA ILE A 40 2.79 22.58 11.29
C ILE A 40 4.31 22.42 11.27
N GLU A 41 5.01 23.54 11.42
CA GLU A 41 6.41 23.54 11.84
C GLU A 41 6.50 22.84 13.21
N LEU A 42 6.99 21.61 13.23
CA LEU A 42 7.46 21.01 14.47
C LEU A 42 8.91 21.47 14.66
N GLY A 43 9.09 22.44 15.54
CA GLY A 43 10.35 23.13 15.76
C GLY A 43 11.53 22.18 15.97
N SER A 44 12.53 22.31 15.10
CA SER A 44 13.92 22.09 15.43
C SER A 44 14.57 23.48 15.38
N ASP A 45 14.88 24.01 16.56
CA ASP A 45 15.96 24.99 16.88
C ASP A 45 16.36 26.13 15.89
N GLY A 46 15.49 26.53 14.98
CA GLY A 46 15.62 27.78 14.23
C GLY A 46 16.63 27.76 13.08
N GLU A 47 16.92 26.60 12.49
CA GLU A 47 17.72 26.52 11.26
C GLU A 47 16.86 26.02 10.09
N TRP A 48 16.40 26.97 9.28
CA TRP A 48 15.61 26.73 8.08
C TRP A 48 16.42 25.94 7.06
N THR A 49 16.11 24.64 6.93
CA THR A 49 16.57 23.80 5.82
C THR A 49 15.36 23.55 4.92
N GLY A 50 15.30 24.26 3.79
CA GLY A 50 14.16 24.26 2.88
C GLY A 50 13.96 22.94 2.13
N ASP A 51 13.48 21.91 2.81
CA ASP A 51 13.15 20.62 2.19
C ASP A 51 11.63 20.35 2.21
N ILE A 52 11.08 20.06 1.03
CA ILE A 52 9.64 20.12 0.69
C ILE A 52 8.89 18.82 1.14
N THR A 53 9.35 18.16 2.20
CA THR A 53 8.90 16.79 2.56
C THR A 53 7.83 16.74 3.66
N CYS A 54 7.48 17.86 4.30
CA CYS A 54 6.69 17.87 5.54
C CYS A 54 5.16 17.96 5.38
N PHE A 55 4.54 17.26 4.42
CA PHE A 55 3.07 17.17 4.39
C PHE A 55 2.57 16.08 5.34
N VAL A 56 1.90 16.50 6.42
CA VAL A 56 1.30 15.61 7.42
C VAL A 56 -0.21 15.75 7.43
N VAL A 57 -0.93 14.64 7.34
CA VAL A 57 -2.40 14.59 7.46
C VAL A 57 -2.75 13.99 8.82
N THR A 58 -3.63 14.65 9.56
CA THR A 58 -4.19 14.11 10.79
C THR A 58 -5.45 13.32 10.47
N ILE A 59 -5.43 12.03 10.78
CA ILE A 59 -6.59 11.15 10.67
C ILE A 59 -7.16 10.97 12.07
N GLU A 60 -8.45 11.27 12.23
CA GLU A 60 -9.14 11.22 13.51
C GLU A 60 -8.90 9.85 14.19
N LYS A 61 -8.50 9.87 15.47
CA LYS A 61 -8.21 8.70 16.31
C LYS A 61 -6.97 7.87 15.94
N LEU A 62 -6.36 8.09 14.76
CA LEU A 62 -5.19 7.34 14.28
C LEU A 62 -3.91 8.17 14.28
N GLY A 63 -4.04 9.49 14.35
CA GLY A 63 -2.93 10.41 14.49
C GLY A 63 -2.43 10.95 13.16
N GLN A 64 -1.18 11.38 13.16
CA GLN A 64 -0.54 12.10 12.06
C GLN A 64 0.22 11.14 11.14
N PHE A 65 0.04 11.32 9.83
CA PHE A 65 0.71 10.54 8.80
C PHE A 65 1.39 11.44 7.79
N THR A 66 2.63 11.12 7.41
CA THR A 66 3.30 11.81 6.30
C THR A 66 2.75 11.34 4.97
N ARG A 67 2.91 12.17 3.92
CA ARG A 67 2.62 11.76 2.53
C ARG A 67 3.32 10.46 2.17
N GLU A 68 4.60 10.31 2.48
CA GLU A 68 5.38 9.09 2.18
C GLU A 68 4.79 7.85 2.85
N GLN A 69 4.36 7.97 4.11
CA GLN A 69 3.69 6.87 4.81
C GLN A 69 2.39 6.47 4.12
N LEU A 70 1.58 7.43 3.70
CA LEU A 70 0.32 7.19 2.99
C LEU A 70 0.57 6.55 1.61
N GLU A 71 1.58 7.01 0.87
CA GLU A 71 1.98 6.42 -0.42
C GLU A 71 2.51 4.99 -0.25
N ALA A 72 3.32 4.73 0.78
CA ALA A 72 3.77 3.40 1.13
C ALA A 72 2.59 2.47 1.47
N MET A 73 1.60 2.97 2.22
CA MET A 73 0.37 2.21 2.48
C MET A 73 -0.43 1.94 1.20
N LYS A 74 -0.52 2.89 0.27
CA LYS A 74 -1.15 2.66 -1.04
C LYS A 74 -0.41 1.61 -1.85
N TRP A 75 0.92 1.62 -1.81
CA TRP A 75 1.73 0.61 -2.49
C TRP A 75 1.44 -0.81 -1.98
N LEU A 76 1.24 -0.99 -0.67
CA LEU A 76 0.84 -2.28 -0.10
C LEU A 76 -0.50 -2.79 -0.65
N TRP A 77 -1.49 -1.90 -0.83
CA TRP A 77 -2.76 -2.27 -1.47
C TRP A 77 -2.56 -2.69 -2.94
N ASN A 78 -1.77 -1.94 -3.69
CA ASN A 78 -1.45 -2.28 -5.08
C ASN A 78 -0.71 -3.63 -5.19
N LEU A 79 0.22 -3.90 -4.27
CA LEU A 79 0.93 -5.18 -4.22
C LEU A 79 -0.04 -6.34 -3.92
N GLU A 80 -0.95 -6.16 -2.96
CA GLU A 80 -1.96 -7.18 -2.67
C GLU A 80 -2.83 -7.47 -3.89
N ALA A 81 -3.30 -6.42 -4.59
CA ALA A 81 -4.08 -6.58 -5.82
C ALA A 81 -3.29 -7.33 -6.90
N ALA A 82 -2.02 -6.99 -7.09
CA ALA A 82 -1.14 -7.67 -8.04
C ALA A 82 -0.95 -9.16 -7.68
N CYS A 83 -0.71 -9.47 -6.41
CA CYS A 83 -0.60 -10.85 -5.92
C CYS A 83 -1.90 -11.63 -6.16
N ARG A 84 -3.06 -11.05 -5.81
CA ARG A 84 -4.37 -11.67 -6.06
C ARG A 84 -4.59 -11.95 -7.54
N ASN A 85 -4.30 -10.99 -8.41
CA ASN A 85 -4.43 -11.14 -9.86
C ASN A 85 -3.47 -12.19 -10.43
N SER A 86 -2.24 -12.27 -9.91
CA SER A 86 -1.28 -13.31 -10.27
C SER A 86 -1.80 -14.70 -9.90
N VAL A 87 -2.38 -14.88 -8.72
CA VAL A 87 -2.98 -16.16 -8.31
C VAL A 87 -4.11 -16.54 -9.25
N LEU A 88 -5.03 -15.61 -9.55
CA LEU A 88 -6.12 -15.85 -10.51
C LEU A 88 -5.60 -16.26 -11.89
N SER A 89 -4.53 -15.59 -12.35
CA SER A 89 -3.88 -15.90 -13.63
C SER A 89 -3.29 -17.31 -13.63
N CYS A 90 -2.60 -17.70 -12.56
CA CYS A 90 -2.07 -19.06 -12.39
C CYS A 90 -3.19 -20.12 -12.34
N THR A 91 -4.30 -19.82 -11.66
CA THR A 91 -5.47 -20.69 -11.61
C THR A 91 -6.08 -20.88 -12.99
N TRP A 92 -6.24 -19.79 -13.75
CA TRP A 92 -6.73 -19.86 -15.14
C TRP A 92 -5.78 -20.65 -16.04
N LEU A 93 -4.47 -20.38 -15.99
CA LEU A 93 -3.46 -21.15 -16.73
C LEU A 93 -3.55 -22.65 -16.42
N SER A 94 -3.67 -23.00 -15.14
CA SER A 94 -3.71 -24.40 -14.71
C SER A 94 -5.01 -25.11 -15.08
N SER A 95 -6.15 -24.41 -15.01
CA SER A 95 -7.48 -25.01 -15.23
C SER A 95 -7.91 -25.00 -16.70
N VAL A 96 -7.50 -23.99 -17.46
CA VAL A 96 -7.95 -23.79 -18.85
C VAL A 96 -6.84 -24.07 -19.85
N VAL A 97 -5.65 -23.49 -19.66
CA VAL A 97 -4.59 -23.55 -20.68
C VAL A 97 -3.85 -24.88 -20.64
N LYS A 98 -3.47 -25.35 -19.45
CA LYS A 98 -2.70 -26.60 -19.28
C LYS A 98 -3.40 -27.81 -19.91
N PRO A 99 -4.70 -28.09 -19.67
CA PRO A 99 -5.35 -29.25 -20.27
C PRO A 99 -5.42 -29.20 -21.79
N VAL A 100 -5.49 -28.00 -22.38
CA VAL A 100 -5.48 -27.82 -23.85
C VAL A 100 -4.08 -28.04 -24.40
N ALA A 101 -3.05 -27.50 -23.74
CA ALA A 101 -1.66 -27.64 -24.16
C ALA A 101 -1.14 -29.09 -24.08
N GLU A 102 -1.68 -29.89 -23.15
CA GLU A 102 -1.30 -31.28 -22.94
C GLU A 102 -2.10 -32.28 -23.81
N GLN A 103 -3.05 -31.81 -24.63
CA GLN A 103 -3.76 -32.71 -25.55
C GLN A 103 -2.82 -33.22 -26.65
N PRO A 104 -2.73 -34.55 -26.86
CA PRO A 104 -1.89 -35.10 -27.91
C PRO A 104 -2.40 -34.65 -29.28
N VAL A 105 -1.51 -34.07 -30.10
CA VAL A 105 -1.83 -33.75 -31.49
C VAL A 105 -2.01 -35.06 -32.25
N ALA A 106 -3.23 -35.32 -32.72
CA ALA A 106 -3.50 -36.47 -33.57
C ALA A 106 -2.72 -36.30 -34.89
N HIS A 107 -1.59 -36.98 -35.02
CA HIS A 107 -0.91 -37.14 -36.30
C HIS A 107 -1.79 -38.00 -37.21
N LYS A 108 -2.27 -37.41 -38.30
CA LYS A 108 -2.87 -38.12 -39.44
C LYS A 108 -1.81 -38.79 -40.28
#